data_AF-A0A381UFC8-F1
#
_entry.id   AF-A0A381UFC8-F1
#
_cell.length_a   1.000
_cell.length_b   1.000
_cell.length_c   1.000
_cell.angle_alpha   90.00
_cell.angle_beta   90.00
_cell.angle_gamma   90.00
#
_symmetry.space_group_name_H-M   'P 1'
#
loop_
_entity.id
_entity.type
_entity.pdbx_description
1 polymer ?
#
loop_
_entity_poly.entity_id
_entity_poly.type
_entity_poly.pdbx_seq_one_letter_code
_entity_poly.pdbx_strand_id
1 'polypeptide(L)' 'MNIKFGLKNAVAVLSIALFSISMSAKAGDVYDYILLDNEILVATDANWAPFSYIDDDGVMQGFDVDVAREI' A
#
# COMPACT_ATOMS: atom_id res chain seq x y z
N MET A 1 -22.00 22.16 -26.39
CA MET A 1 -22.90 21.02 -26.12
C MET A 1 -23.43 21.19 -24.70
N ASN A 2 -24.69 21.61 -24.55
CA ASN A 2 -25.25 21.96 -23.23
C ASN A 2 -25.94 20.71 -22.66
N ILE A 3 -25.25 20.02 -21.76
CA ILE A 3 -25.80 18.84 -21.09
C ILE A 3 -26.84 19.32 -20.07
N LYS A 4 -28.13 19.09 -20.34
CA LYS A 4 -29.21 19.39 -19.39
C LYS A 4 -29.28 18.27 -18.34
N PHE A 5 -28.74 18.53 -17.16
CA PHE A 5 -28.80 17.59 -16.04
C PHE A 5 -30.19 17.63 -15.38
N GLY A 6 -30.98 16.55 -15.54
CA GLY A 6 -32.22 16.38 -14.79
C GLY A 6 -31.95 16.01 -13.32
N LEU A 7 -32.88 16.36 -12.42
CA LEU A 7 -32.73 16.16 -10.96
C LEU A 7 -32.32 14.73 -10.58
N LYS A 8 -32.87 13.71 -11.27
CA LYS A 8 -32.52 12.30 -11.06
C LYS A 8 -31.05 11.99 -11.38
N ASN A 9 -30.53 12.57 -12.47
CA ASN A 9 -29.14 12.39 -12.89
C ASN A 9 -28.19 13.15 -11.94
N ALA A 10 -28.60 14.32 -11.46
CA ALA A 10 -27.84 15.11 -10.49
C ALA A 10 -27.70 14.37 -9.15
N VAL A 11 -28.78 13.75 -8.67
CA VAL A 11 -28.75 12.89 -7.48
C VAL A 11 -27.85 11.69 -7.69
N ALA A 12 -27.91 11.02 -8.84
CA ALA A 12 -27.04 9.88 -9.13
C ALA A 12 -25.55 10.26 -9.13
N VAL A 13 -25.18 11.38 -9.76
CA VAL A 13 -23.80 11.87 -9.77
C VAL A 13 -23.32 12.27 -8.38
N LEU A 14 -24.17 12.94 -7.60
CA LEU A 14 -23.84 13.33 -6.24
C LEU A 14 -23.63 12.10 -5.34
N SER A 15 -24.47 11.08 -5.48
CA SER A 15 -24.33 9.81 -4.74
C SER A 15 -23.03 9.10 -5.08
N ILE A 16 -22.66 9.01 -6.36
CA ILE A 16 -21.40 8.40 -6.80
C ILE A 16 -20.20 9.19 -6.25
N ALA A 17 -20.25 10.52 -6.35
CA ALA A 17 -19.19 11.38 -5.81
C ALA A 17 -19.04 11.18 -4.29
N LEU A 18 -20.14 11.15 -3.53
CA LEU A 18 -20.14 10.92 -2.08
C LEU A 18 -19.60 9.54 -1.68
N PHE A 19 -19.92 8.49 -2.44
CA PHE A 19 -19.34 7.14 -2.23
C PHE A 19 -17.84 7.07 -2.54
N SER A 20 -17.32 7.98 -3.35
CA SER A 20 -15.89 8.01 -3.72
C SER A 20 -15.02 8.58 -2.58
N ILE A 21 -15.57 9.47 -1.77
CA ILE A 21 -14.83 10.21 -0.73
C ILE A 21 -14.67 9.39 0.57
N SER A 22 -15.53 8.39 0.78
CA SER A 22 -15.53 7.55 1.98
C SER A 22 -14.56 6.37 1.92
N MET A 23 -13.88 6.16 0.79
CA MET A 23 -12.87 5.11 0.61
C MET A 23 -11.45 5.61 0.93
N SER A 24 -11.28 6.30 2.06
CA SER A 24 -9.94 6.63 2.55
C SER A 24 -9.39 5.43 3.31
N ALA A 25 -8.36 4.76 2.76
CA ALA A 25 -7.71 3.65 3.41
C ALA A 25 -7.09 4.12 4.75
N LYS A 26 -7.47 3.47 5.86
CA LYS A 26 -6.88 3.74 7.18
C LYS A 26 -5.50 3.09 7.31
N ALA A 27 -4.54 3.61 6.57
CA ALA A 27 -3.12 3.27 6.72
C ALA A 27 -2.39 4.19 7.71
N GLY A 28 -3.05 5.27 8.18
CA GLY A 28 -2.45 6.36 8.97
C GLY A 28 -1.49 5.89 10.04
N ASP A 29 -1.96 5.14 11.04
CA ASP A 29 -1.12 4.76 12.19
C ASP A 29 0.14 3.94 11.80
N VAL A 30 0.04 3.07 10.77
CA VAL A 30 1.18 2.26 10.28
C VAL A 30 2.11 3.10 9.41
N TYR A 31 1.55 3.95 8.55
CA TYR A 31 2.31 4.86 7.71
C TYR A 31 3.05 5.90 8.54
N ASP A 32 2.41 6.43 9.57
CA ASP A 32 2.98 7.38 10.52
C ASP A 32 4.15 6.74 11.29
N TYR A 33 4.03 5.46 11.68
CA TYR A 33 5.13 4.69 12.27
C TYR A 33 6.33 4.59 11.33
N ILE A 34 6.11 4.21 10.06
CA ILE A 34 7.17 4.12 9.04
C ILE A 34 7.85 5.48 8.81
N LEU A 35 7.06 6.56 8.71
CA LEU A 35 7.58 7.91 8.51
C LEU A 35 8.39 8.42 9.71
N LEU A 36 8.01 8.03 10.92
CA LEU A 36 8.68 8.46 12.14
C LEU A 36 10.08 7.85 12.29
N ASP A 37 10.22 6.56 11.99
CA ASP A 37 11.50 5.86 12.04
C ASP A 37 12.31 6.00 10.73
N ASN A 38 11.66 6.44 9.64
CA ASN A 38 12.21 6.48 8.28
C ASN A 38 12.79 5.11 7.85
N GLU A 39 12.20 4.04 8.38
CA GLU A 39 12.59 2.65 8.18
C GLU A 39 11.33 1.78 8.11
N ILE A 40 11.37 0.72 7.32
CA ILE A 40 10.31 -0.30 7.24
C ILE A 40 10.87 -1.61 7.77
N LEU A 41 10.28 -2.15 8.83
CA LEU A 41 10.63 -3.47 9.35
C LEU A 41 9.87 -4.56 8.60
N VAL A 42 10.58 -5.39 7.84
CA VAL A 42 10.03 -6.54 7.12
C VAL A 42 10.48 -7.84 7.78
N ALA A 43 9.52 -8.64 8.26
CA ALA A 43 9.80 -9.95 8.85
C ALA A 43 9.71 -11.05 7.78
N THR A 44 10.75 -11.90 7.69
CA THR A 44 10.79 -13.07 6.82
C THR A 44 11.58 -14.23 7.47
N ASP A 45 11.45 -15.43 6.93
CA ASP A 45 12.21 -16.61 7.38
C ASP A 45 13.65 -16.54 6.83
N ALA A 46 14.64 -16.96 7.62
CA ALA A 46 16.05 -16.95 7.28
C ALA A 46 16.54 -18.27 6.64
N ASN A 47 15.66 -19.27 6.47
CA ASN A 47 16.04 -20.63 6.09
C ASN A 47 15.29 -21.16 4.86
N TRP A 48 14.85 -20.28 3.96
CA TRP A 48 14.05 -20.65 2.80
C TRP A 48 14.63 -20.13 1.48
N ALA A 49 15.83 -20.62 1.14
CA ALA A 49 16.44 -20.34 -0.16
C ALA A 49 15.57 -20.88 -1.31
N PRO A 50 15.47 -20.17 -2.45
CA PRO A 50 16.16 -18.92 -2.80
C PRO A 50 15.39 -17.63 -2.44
N PHE A 51 14.30 -17.72 -1.69
CA PHE A 51 13.39 -16.60 -1.43
C PHE A 51 13.88 -15.71 -0.28
N SER A 52 14.31 -16.32 0.83
CA SER A 52 14.87 -15.59 1.96
C SER A 52 15.82 -16.50 2.75
N TYR A 53 17.08 -16.10 2.84
CA TYR A 53 18.12 -16.86 3.53
C TYR A 53 19.28 -15.98 4.01
N ILE A 54 20.07 -16.49 4.95
CA ILE A 54 21.33 -15.86 5.36
C ILE A 54 22.48 -16.45 4.52
N ASP A 55 23.27 -15.61 3.87
CA ASP A 55 24.46 -16.02 3.12
C ASP A 55 25.67 -16.27 4.02
N ASP A 56 26.80 -16.66 3.41
CA ASP A 56 28.04 -16.98 4.12
C ASP A 56 28.64 -15.76 4.86
N ASP A 57 28.28 -14.54 4.47
CA ASP A 57 28.71 -13.30 5.11
C ASP A 57 27.75 -12.86 6.25
N GLY A 58 26.68 -13.63 6.49
CA GLY A 58 25.68 -13.31 7.51
C GLY A 58 24.64 -12.29 7.06
N VAL A 59 24.55 -12.00 5.76
CA VAL A 59 23.63 -11.02 5.20
C VAL A 59 22.36 -11.73 4.71
N MET A 60 21.20 -11.11 4.97
CA MET A 60 19.91 -11.58 4.47
C MET A 60 19.84 -11.37 2.95
N GLN A 61 19.56 -12.43 2.19
CA GLN A 61 19.48 -12.46 0.73
C GLN A 61 18.25 -13.24 0.25
N GLY A 62 17.94 -13.10 -1.04
CA GLY A 62 16.88 -13.84 -1.71
C GLY A 62 15.81 -12.92 -2.29
N PHE A 63 14.91 -13.51 -3.09
CA PHE A 63 13.88 -12.77 -3.82
C PHE A 63 13.02 -11.86 -2.92
N ASP A 64 12.55 -12.35 -1.77
CA ASP A 64 11.69 -11.57 -0.88
C ASP A 64 12.43 -10.36 -0.28
N VAL A 65 13.75 -10.51 -0.08
CA VAL A 65 14.62 -9.48 0.47
C VAL A 65 14.91 -8.41 -0.58
N ASP A 66 15.13 -8.81 -1.83
CA ASP A 66 15.34 -7.90 -2.95
C ASP A 66 14.08 -7.06 -3.22
N VAL A 67 12.90 -7.69 -3.17
CA VAL A 67 11.63 -6.97 -3.26
C VAL A 67 11.48 -5.99 -2.10
N ALA A 68 11.79 -6.41 -0.86
CA ALA A 68 11.67 -5.54 0.31
C ALA A 68 12.59 -4.30 0.26
N ARG A 69 13.77 -4.39 -0.37
CA ARG A 69 14.71 -3.27 -0.52
C ARG A 69 14.28 -2.23 -1.56
N GLU A 70 13.39 -2.60 -2.48
CA GLU A 70 12.92 -1.72 -3.56
C GLU A 70 11.60 -0.98 -3.21
N ILE A 71 10.98 -1.33 -2.07
CA ILE A 71 9.79 -0.65 -1.53
C ILE A 71 10.18 0.66 -0.83
#